data_AF-A0A3S4VBL6-F1
#
_entry.id   AF-A0A3S4VBL6-F1
#
_cell.length_a   1.000
_cell.length_b   1.000
_cell.length_c   1.000
_cell.angle_alpha   90.00
_cell.angle_beta   90.00
_cell.angle_gamma   90.00
#
_symmetry.space_group_name_H-M   'P 1'
#
loop_
_entity.id
_entity.type
_entity.pdbx_description
1 polymer ?
#
loop_
_entity_poly.entity_id
_entity_poly.type
_entity_poly.pdbx_seq_one_letter_code
_entity_poly.pdbx_strand_id
1 'polypeptide(L)'
;MRLTKRNLIKTAAISSAFVGALAVAAPTSANSFGPTDYGTGGQAMVSYNDGADRFCITNNGLLNPTYIYIGPFNGRGPSHFLKVYQGQTKCVSLARAYEDSRYYYEVNGHKPVDFYS
;
A
#
# COMPACT_ATOMS: atom_id res chain seq x y z
N MET A 1 -11.21 -19.89 -18.50
CA MET A 1 -11.25 -19.79 -17.02
C MET A 1 -12.24 -18.69 -16.63
N ARG A 2 -13.15 -19.02 -15.72
CA ARG A 2 -14.36 -18.25 -15.39
C ARG A 2 -14.01 -17.12 -14.41
N LEU A 3 -14.17 -15.87 -14.84
CA LEU A 3 -14.20 -14.69 -13.97
C LEU A 3 -15.40 -14.85 -13.01
N THR A 4 -15.12 -15.21 -11.77
CA THR A 4 -16.16 -15.28 -10.73
C THR A 4 -15.65 -14.53 -9.51
N LYS A 5 -15.87 -13.20 -9.48
CA LYS A 5 -15.98 -12.51 -8.19
C LYS A 5 -17.22 -13.09 -7.52
N ARG A 6 -17.05 -14.00 -6.57
CA ARG A 6 -18.13 -14.42 -5.69
C ARG A 6 -18.05 -13.60 -4.42
N ASN A 7 -19.11 -12.81 -4.23
CA ASN A 7 -19.41 -11.98 -3.08
C ASN A 7 -18.95 -12.61 -1.75
N LEU A 8 -18.13 -11.89 -0.98
CA LEU A 8 -18.08 -12.04 0.46
C LEU A 8 -18.13 -10.65 1.08
N ILE A 9 -19.18 -10.45 1.86
CA ILE A 9 -19.43 -9.29 2.70
C ILE A 9 -18.25 -9.19 3.68
N LYS A 10 -17.24 -8.37 3.36
CA LYS A 10 -16.11 -8.08 4.27
C LYS A 10 -16.58 -7.03 5.28
N THR A 11 -17.31 -7.47 6.30
CA THR A 11 -17.53 -6.69 7.52
C THR A 11 -16.21 -6.64 8.29
N ALA A 12 -15.35 -5.67 7.99
CA ALA A 12 -14.17 -5.41 8.81
C ALA A 12 -14.54 -4.37 9.87
N ALA A 13 -14.59 -4.83 11.11
CA ALA A 13 -14.81 -4.03 12.30
C ALA A 13 -13.86 -2.83 12.33
N ILE A 14 -14.40 -1.67 12.73
CA ILE A 14 -13.62 -0.50 13.11
C ILE A 14 -12.92 -0.87 14.42
N SER A 15 -11.60 -1.03 14.41
CA SER A 15 -10.81 -1.07 15.64
C SER A 15 -9.55 -0.23 15.49
N SER A 16 -9.50 0.76 16.37
CA SER A 16 -8.54 1.84 16.54
C SER A 16 -7.12 1.39 16.90
N ALA A 17 -6.23 2.39 16.83
CA ALA A 17 -4.89 2.48 17.41
C ALA A 17 -3.76 1.72 16.68
N PHE A 18 -2.86 2.48 16.06
CA PHE A 18 -1.47 2.04 15.85
C PHE A 18 -0.54 3.09 16.48
N VAL A 19 -0.25 2.86 17.76
CA VAL A 19 0.91 3.39 18.46
C VAL A 19 1.87 2.23 18.63
N GLY A 20 3.11 2.37 18.16
CA GLY A 20 4.16 1.39 18.41
C GLY A 20 5.12 1.26 17.24
N ALA A 21 6.24 1.97 17.31
CA ALA A 21 7.37 1.81 16.42
C ALA A 21 7.94 0.38 16.55
N LEU A 22 7.81 -0.42 15.50
CA LEU A 22 8.62 -1.61 15.29
C LEU A 22 9.23 -1.48 13.89
N ALA A 23 10.56 -1.40 13.82
CA ALA A 23 11.30 -1.51 12.58
C ALA A 23 11.19 -2.96 12.09
N VAL A 24 10.08 -3.26 11.40
CA VAL A 24 9.86 -4.55 10.74
C VAL A 24 10.39 -4.42 9.33
N ALA A 25 11.37 -5.25 8.97
CA ALA A 25 11.79 -5.45 7.60
C ALA A 25 10.53 -5.80 6.77
N ALA A 26 10.17 -4.94 5.81
CA ALA A 26 8.95 -5.12 5.05
C ALA A 26 9.01 -6.45 4.25
N PRO A 27 7.89 -7.18 4.16
CA PRO A 27 7.90 -8.54 3.65
C PRO A 27 8.02 -8.60 2.13
N THR A 28 8.89 -9.48 1.66
CA THR A 28 8.99 -9.95 0.25
C THR A 28 7.82 -10.85 -0.17
N SER A 29 6.80 -11.03 0.69
CA SER A 29 5.76 -12.06 0.53
C SER A 29 4.69 -12.04 1.65
N ALA A 30 4.12 -10.87 1.99
CA ALA A 30 2.92 -10.86 2.85
C ALA A 30 1.80 -10.09 2.17
N ASN A 31 0.60 -10.67 2.19
CA ASN A 31 -0.64 -10.04 1.74
C ASN A 31 -0.92 -8.72 2.48
N SER A 32 -0.37 -8.49 3.66
CA SER A 32 -0.51 -7.20 4.37
C SER A 32 0.79 -6.83 5.05
N PHE A 33 1.09 -5.54 5.08
CA PHE A 33 2.31 -5.02 5.69
C PHE A 33 2.16 -3.61 6.23
N GLY A 34 3.15 -3.20 7.01
CA GLY A 34 3.31 -1.85 7.50
C GLY A 34 2.53 -1.55 8.79
N PRO A 35 2.64 -0.31 9.31
CA PRO A 35 3.39 0.83 8.75
C PRO A 35 4.92 0.57 8.68
N THR A 36 5.56 0.90 7.56
CA THR A 36 7.01 0.73 7.34
C THR A 36 7.55 1.79 6.39
N ASP A 37 8.81 2.20 6.54
CA ASP A 37 9.51 3.13 5.64
C ASP A 37 10.35 2.41 4.57
N TYR A 38 10.26 1.08 4.49
CA TYR A 38 11.00 0.29 3.52
C TYR A 38 10.76 0.77 2.08
N GLY A 39 11.83 0.95 1.31
CA GLY A 39 11.75 1.43 -0.08
C GLY A 39 11.34 2.90 -0.25
N THR A 40 11.14 3.65 0.85
CA THR A 40 10.72 5.06 0.79
C THR A 40 11.86 6.07 1.01
N GLY A 41 13.08 5.59 1.29
CA GLY A 41 14.20 6.45 1.67
C GLY A 41 14.00 7.19 3.00
N GLY A 42 13.12 6.71 3.88
CA GLY A 42 12.75 7.35 5.14
C GLY A 42 11.81 8.55 4.99
N GLN A 43 11.27 8.80 3.79
CA GLN A 43 10.44 9.97 3.50
C GLN A 43 8.96 9.75 3.78
N ALA A 44 8.51 8.50 3.83
CA ALA A 44 7.12 8.14 4.08
C ALA A 44 7.00 6.80 4.79
N MET A 45 5.88 6.60 5.47
CA MET A 45 5.47 5.29 5.97
C MET A 45 4.37 4.75 5.06
N VAL A 46 4.52 3.51 4.61
CA VAL A 46 3.54 2.80 3.79
C VAL A 46 2.94 1.63 4.56
N SER A 47 1.70 1.31 4.27
CA SER A 47 1.01 0.13 4.78
C SER A 47 0.03 -0.38 3.74
N TYR A 48 -0.18 -1.69 3.74
CA TYR A 48 -1.14 -2.35 2.89
C TYR A 48 -1.92 -3.38 3.70
N ASN A 49 -3.24 -3.39 3.49
CA ASN A 49 -4.16 -4.33 4.09
C ASN A 49 -4.98 -4.99 2.98
N ASP A 50 -4.63 -6.21 2.61
CA ASP A 50 -5.34 -7.06 1.64
C ASP A 50 -6.75 -7.42 2.11
N GLY A 51 -6.92 -7.64 3.41
CA GLY A 51 -8.25 -7.81 4.03
C GLY A 51 -9.21 -6.66 3.71
N ALA A 52 -8.73 -5.43 3.53
CA ALA A 52 -9.52 -4.25 3.18
C ALA A 52 -9.24 -3.70 1.78
N ASP A 53 -8.43 -4.42 0.99
CA ASP A 53 -7.92 -3.96 -0.30
C ASP A 53 -7.41 -2.51 -0.26
N ARG A 54 -6.68 -2.13 0.79
CA ARG A 54 -6.36 -0.72 1.07
C ARG A 54 -4.87 -0.51 1.26
N PHE A 55 -4.30 0.33 0.41
CA PHE A 55 -2.94 0.82 0.53
C PHE A 55 -2.96 2.24 1.09
N CYS A 56 -2.20 2.50 2.15
CA CYS A 56 -2.08 3.81 2.78
C CYS A 56 -0.64 4.26 2.83
N ILE A 57 -0.44 5.57 2.64
CA ILE A 57 0.84 6.24 2.76
C ILE A 57 0.71 7.46 3.66
N THR A 58 1.66 7.61 4.59
CA THR A 58 1.81 8.77 5.47
C THR A 58 3.12 9.46 5.17
N ASN A 59 3.08 10.74 4.81
CA ASN A 59 4.30 11.52 4.61
C ASN A 59 4.83 12.03 5.96
N ASN A 60 5.94 11.43 6.42
CA ASN A 60 6.68 11.85 7.61
C ASN A 60 7.88 12.76 7.28
N GLY A 61 8.10 13.05 6.00
CA GLY A 61 9.14 13.94 5.52
C GLY A 61 8.96 15.37 6.01
N LEU A 62 10.08 16.07 6.20
CA LEU A 62 10.10 17.35 6.90
C LEU A 62 9.62 18.55 6.08
N LEU A 63 9.71 18.53 4.74
CA LEU A 63 9.44 19.74 3.93
C LEU A 63 8.91 19.50 2.51
N ASN A 64 8.98 18.29 1.96
CA ASN A 64 8.64 18.03 0.56
C ASN A 64 7.41 17.12 0.42
N PRO A 65 6.55 17.37 -0.59
CA PRO A 65 5.51 16.42 -0.93
C PRO A 65 6.15 15.12 -1.43
N THR A 66 5.55 14.00 -1.05
CA THR A 66 5.95 12.67 -1.49
C THR A 66 5.02 12.22 -2.60
N TYR A 67 5.60 11.87 -3.73
CA TYR A 67 4.91 11.24 -4.85
C TYR A 67 5.03 9.73 -4.70
N ILE A 68 3.91 9.04 -4.86
CA ILE A 68 3.87 7.59 -4.87
C ILE A 68 3.11 7.10 -6.09
N TYR A 69 3.67 6.10 -6.75
CA TYR A 69 2.99 5.28 -7.74
C TYR A 69 2.72 3.89 -7.14
N ILE A 70 1.52 3.36 -7.38
CA ILE A 70 1.14 1.99 -7.03
C ILE A 70 0.53 1.38 -8.27
N GLY A 71 0.96 0.19 -8.66
CA GLY A 71 0.39 -0.47 -9.83
C GLY A 71 0.72 -1.95 -9.95
N PRO A 72 0.01 -2.67 -10.84
CA PRO A 72 0.25 -4.07 -11.10
C PRO A 72 1.52 -4.24 -11.94
N PHE A 73 2.31 -5.27 -11.63
CA PHE A 73 3.53 -5.58 -12.41
C PHE A 73 3.21 -5.98 -13.85
N ASN A 74 2.14 -6.75 -14.06
CA ASN A 74 1.72 -7.25 -15.38
C ASN A 74 0.63 -6.37 -16.05
N GLY A 75 0.46 -5.12 -15.62
CA GLY A 75 -0.52 -4.18 -16.21
C GLY A 75 -2.00 -4.52 -15.96
N ARG A 76 -2.30 -5.53 -15.14
CA ARG A 76 -3.66 -6.02 -14.90
C ARG A 76 -4.16 -5.61 -13.51
N GLY A 77 -5.03 -4.59 -13.46
CA GLY A 77 -5.67 -4.08 -12.24
C GLY A 77 -5.50 -2.57 -12.08
N PRO A 78 -5.97 -1.96 -10.96
CA PRO A 78 -5.89 -0.52 -10.74
C PRO A 78 -4.45 -0.03 -10.55
N SER A 79 -4.13 1.13 -11.10
CA SER A 79 -2.93 1.90 -10.80
C SER A 79 -3.30 3.25 -10.19
N HIS A 80 -2.47 3.76 -9.30
CA HIS A 80 -2.68 5.02 -8.60
C HIS A 80 -1.40 5.84 -8.59
N PHE A 81 -1.52 7.14 -8.84
CA PHE A 81 -0.46 8.11 -8.63
C PHE A 81 -0.95 9.18 -7.67
N LEU A 82 -0.26 9.36 -6.55
CA LEU A 82 -0.68 10.23 -5.47
C LEU A 82 0.43 11.21 -5.11
N LYS A 83 0.03 12.43 -4.77
CA LYS A 83 0.86 13.41 -4.08
C LYS A 83 0.40 13.54 -2.64
N VAL A 84 1.29 13.30 -1.68
CA VAL A 84 1.00 13.34 -0.23
C VAL A 84 1.82 14.46 0.40
N TYR A 85 1.14 15.44 1.01
CA TYR A 85 1.82 16.54 1.71
C TYR A 85 2.25 16.13 3.11
N GLN A 86 3.17 16.88 3.71
CA GLN A 86 3.68 16.64 5.07
C GLN A 86 2.55 16.42 6.08
N GLY A 87 2.68 15.39 6.90
CA GLY A 87 1.71 15.03 7.95
C GLY A 87 0.39 14.47 7.43
N GLN A 88 0.20 14.37 6.11
CA GLN A 88 -0.99 13.76 5.54
C GLN A 88 -0.83 12.25 5.40
N THR A 89 -1.93 11.55 5.66
CA THR A 89 -2.13 10.17 5.25
C THR A 89 -3.12 10.13 4.09
N LYS A 90 -2.77 9.43 3.01
CA LYS A 90 -3.68 9.14 1.90
C LYS A 90 -3.77 7.63 1.72
N CYS A 91 -4.98 7.15 1.45
CA CYS A 91 -5.24 5.75 1.17
C CYS A 91 -5.93 5.60 -0.18
N VAL A 92 -5.60 4.51 -0.89
CA VAL A 92 -6.25 4.10 -2.13
C VAL A 92 -6.75 2.67 -2.01
N SER A 93 -7.82 2.38 -2.75
CA SER A 93 -8.36 1.04 -2.82
C SER A 93 -7.76 0.28 -4.00
N LEU A 94 -7.37 -0.96 -3.72
CA LEU A 94 -6.99 -2.00 -4.66
C LEU A 94 -8.09 -3.05 -4.83
N ALA A 95 -9.36 -2.78 -4.47
CA ALA A 95 -10.44 -3.80 -4.52
C ALA A 95 -10.77 -4.33 -5.93
N ARG A 96 -10.15 -3.74 -6.96
CA ARG A 96 -10.21 -4.19 -8.36
C ARG A 96 -8.94 -4.92 -8.81
N ALA A 97 -7.95 -5.07 -7.94
CA ALA A 97 -6.82 -5.95 -8.14
C ALA A 97 -7.32 -7.39 -8.20
N TYR A 98 -6.49 -8.25 -8.79
CA TYR A 98 -6.72 -9.68 -8.76
C TYR A 98 -6.04 -10.20 -7.49
N GLU A 99 -6.69 -11.13 -6.81
CA GLU A 99 -6.09 -11.81 -5.66
C GLU A 99 -4.78 -12.50 -6.08
N ASP A 100 -3.83 -12.54 -5.16
CA ASP A 100 -2.49 -13.08 -5.31
C ASP A 100 -1.73 -12.52 -6.53
N SER A 101 -2.04 -11.27 -6.91
CA SER A 101 -1.37 -10.63 -8.05
C SER A 101 -0.24 -9.72 -7.59
N ARG A 102 0.87 -9.77 -8.31
CA ARG A 102 2.05 -8.97 -8.01
C ARG A 102 1.80 -7.50 -8.35
N TYR A 103 1.93 -6.68 -7.31
CA TYR A 103 1.90 -5.24 -7.35
C TYR A 103 3.25 -4.69 -6.92
N TYR A 104 3.46 -3.41 -7.21
CA TYR A 104 4.59 -2.67 -6.68
C TYR A 104 4.16 -1.26 -6.30
N TYR A 105 4.92 -0.67 -5.38
CA TYR A 105 4.87 0.75 -5.11
C TYR A 105 6.24 1.38 -5.31
N GLU A 106 6.24 2.64 -5.74
CA GLU A 106 7.43 3.44 -5.98
C GLU A 106 7.23 4.81 -5.34
N VAL A 107 8.18 5.23 -4.50
CA VAL A 107 8.11 6.50 -3.77
C VAL A 107 9.20 7.43 -4.28
N ASN A 108 8.86 8.63 -4.78
CA ASN A 108 9.82 9.67 -5.20
C ASN A 108 10.98 9.18 -6.11
N GLY A 109 10.75 8.19 -6.97
CA GLY A 109 11.80 7.64 -7.84
C GLY A 109 12.77 6.67 -7.15
N HIS A 110 12.50 6.26 -5.92
CA HIS A 110 13.21 5.16 -5.25
C HIS A 110 12.93 3.83 -5.94
N LYS A 111 13.75 2.81 -5.67
CA LYS A 111 13.55 1.48 -6.24
C LYS A 111 12.15 0.95 -5.91
N PRO A 112 11.40 0.41 -6.88
CA PRO A 112 10.08 -0.13 -6.63
C PRO A 112 10.17 -1.30 -5.66
N VAL A 113 9.18 -1.40 -4.78
CA VAL A 113 9.04 -2.51 -3.84
C VAL A 113 7.82 -3.32 -4.22
N ASP A 114 8.03 -4.62 -4.41
CA ASP A 114 6.98 -5.56 -4.74
C ASP A 114 6.17 -5.98 -3.52
N PHE A 115 4.88 -6.23 -3.74
CA PHE A 115 3.98 -6.88 -2.80
C PHE A 115 2.91 -7.67 -3.57
N TYR A 116 2.11 -8.44 -2.85
CA TYR A 116 0.98 -9.16 -3.44
C TYR A 116 -0.32 -8.58 -2.89
N SER A 117 -1.24 -8.28 -3.81
CA SER A 117 -2.63 -7.91 -3.56
C SER A 117 -3.56 -9.07 -3.88
#